data_AF-A0A938IT79-F1
#
_entry.id   AF-A0A938IT79-F1
#
_cell.length_a   1.000
_cell.length_b   1.000
_cell.length_c   1.000
_cell.angle_alpha   90.00
_cell.angle_beta   90.00
_cell.angle_gamma   90.00
#
_symmetry.space_group_name_H-M   'P 1'
#
loop_
_entity.id
_entity.type
_entity.pdbx_description
1 polymer ?
#
loop_
_entity_poly.entity_id
_entity_poly.type
_entity_poly.pdbx_seq_one_letter_code
_entity_poly.pdbx_strand_id
1 'polypeptide(L)'
;MVRRANPLLPLLALATAALSSCSIGQKPQRPAWRTQAENACLAEKRVNPSEFIALAPEVDGPGICGLTRPFKVTALQNGAVSFNATATLDCSMVAELDAWLADTVQPAAQARFGQQVVQINSMGSYACRGMNNQRWAQLSEHSFGNALDIGGFVLADGREIALMRDWWRGDEQTRAFLMDVHRGSCGHFSTVLSPGSNAFHYNHIHVDLASHGRSGRSICKPEPQETLPPPDLSPLIAQRRAPPPAQDDDTDNDTTGKPPLAAFEGGGEGFGPVAGPEAYAPPPPPPPLPPRRDEIGQFIEETEQTSSISRRKRL
;
A
#
# COMPACT_ATOMS: atom_id res chain seq x y z
N MET A 1 71.58 11.93 -53.34
CA MET A 1 70.11 11.74 -53.34
C MET A 1 69.55 12.31 -52.04
N VAL A 2 68.91 13.48 -52.09
CA VAL A 2 68.33 14.15 -50.91
C VAL A 2 66.85 13.78 -50.83
N ARG A 3 66.43 13.03 -49.81
CA ARG A 3 65.01 12.71 -49.56
C ARG A 3 64.32 13.96 -48.98
N ARG A 4 63.37 14.54 -49.71
CA ARG A 4 62.46 15.57 -49.20
C ARG A 4 61.47 14.92 -48.24
N ALA A 5 61.58 15.26 -46.95
CA ALA A 5 60.57 14.87 -45.96
C ALA A 5 59.31 15.73 -46.16
N ASN A 6 58.14 15.09 -46.27
CA ASN A 6 56.87 15.75 -46.50
C ASN A 6 56.33 16.28 -45.15
N PRO A 7 56.20 17.61 -44.93
CA PRO A 7 55.85 18.19 -43.63
C PRO A 7 54.37 18.00 -43.23
N LEU A 8 53.58 17.31 -44.06
CA LEU A 8 52.16 17.03 -43.84
C LEU A 8 51.89 15.86 -42.87
N LEU A 9 52.87 14.99 -42.62
CA LEU A 9 52.70 13.88 -41.67
C LEU A 9 52.63 14.28 -40.17
N PRO A 10 53.42 15.23 -39.64
CA PRO A 10 53.33 15.58 -38.22
C PRO A 10 52.03 16.32 -37.86
N LEU A 11 51.41 17.04 -38.79
CA LEU A 11 50.16 17.78 -38.55
C LEU A 11 48.93 16.85 -38.42
N LEU A 12 48.93 15.70 -39.11
CA LEU A 12 47.84 14.72 -38.98
C LEU A 12 47.87 13.96 -37.64
N ALA A 13 49.07 13.75 -37.07
CA ALA A 13 49.23 13.04 -35.79
C ALA A 13 48.84 13.89 -34.57
N LEU A 14 48.96 15.22 -34.64
CA LEU A 14 48.49 16.13 -33.60
C LEU A 14 46.96 16.30 -33.60
N ALA A 15 46.31 16.17 -34.76
CA ALA A 15 44.85 16.28 -34.89
C ALA A 15 44.11 15.04 -34.33
N THR A 16 44.70 13.85 -34.42
CA THR A 16 44.09 12.62 -33.88
C THR A 16 44.24 12.50 -32.36
N ALA A 17 45.31 13.04 -31.77
CA ALA A 17 45.50 13.05 -30.32
C ALA A 17 44.53 14.00 -29.57
N ALA A 18 44.05 15.06 -30.24
CA ALA A 18 43.10 16.01 -29.63
C ALA A 18 41.67 15.47 -29.51
N LEU A 19 41.29 14.46 -30.31
CA LEU A 19 39.94 13.89 -30.30
C LEU A 19 39.76 12.73 -29.30
N SER A 20 40.85 12.19 -28.74
CA SER A 20 40.80 11.09 -27.77
C SER A 20 40.64 11.54 -26.31
N SER A 21 40.60 12.85 -26.03
CA SER A 21 40.60 13.37 -24.65
C SER A 21 39.21 13.61 -24.03
N CYS A 22 38.11 13.43 -24.78
CA CYS A 22 36.76 13.71 -24.25
C CYS A 22 36.11 12.55 -23.47
N SER A 23 36.74 11.37 -23.40
CA SER A 23 36.09 10.17 -22.84
C SER A 23 36.61 9.72 -21.46
N ILE A 24 37.68 10.30 -20.93
CA ILE A 24 38.42 9.73 -19.79
C ILE A 24 37.86 10.17 -18.41
N GLY A 25 36.84 11.04 -18.37
CA GLY A 25 36.39 11.67 -17.12
C GLY A 25 34.89 11.65 -16.81
N GLN A 26 34.03 11.05 -17.65
CA GLN A 26 32.60 11.03 -17.34
C GLN A 26 32.30 9.96 -16.29
N LYS A 27 32.16 10.38 -15.02
CA LYS A 27 31.56 9.53 -13.99
C LYS A 27 30.19 9.08 -14.50
N PRO A 28 29.85 7.78 -14.40
CA PRO A 28 28.53 7.32 -14.80
C PRO A 28 27.46 8.11 -14.04
N GLN A 29 26.41 8.53 -14.74
CA GLN A 29 25.34 9.37 -14.21
C GLN A 29 24.03 8.60 -14.14
N ARG A 30 23.19 8.95 -13.16
CA ARG A 30 21.81 8.46 -13.08
C ARG A 30 21.03 8.90 -14.34
N PRO A 31 20.15 8.06 -14.90
CA PRO A 31 19.24 8.49 -15.96
C PRO A 31 18.43 9.73 -15.54
N ALA A 32 18.39 10.75 -16.40
CA ALA A 32 17.81 12.05 -16.07
C ALA A 32 16.33 11.99 -15.63
N TRP A 33 15.57 11.03 -16.13
CA TRP A 33 14.15 10.87 -15.80
C TRP A 33 13.92 10.65 -14.29
N ARG A 34 14.87 10.03 -13.59
CA ARG A 34 14.73 9.75 -12.15
C ARG A 34 14.67 11.04 -11.35
N THR A 35 15.66 11.91 -11.57
CA THR A 35 15.72 13.23 -10.94
C THR A 35 14.58 14.13 -11.41
N GLN A 36 14.14 14.00 -12.67
CA GLN A 36 12.97 14.75 -13.16
C GLN A 36 11.68 14.34 -12.45
N ALA A 37 11.43 13.04 -12.27
CA ALA A 37 10.26 12.53 -11.54
C ALA A 37 10.28 12.96 -10.06
N GLU A 38 11.42 12.78 -9.39
CA GLU A 38 11.62 13.23 -8.00
C GLU A 38 11.36 14.74 -7.85
N ASN A 39 11.90 15.55 -8.75
CA ASN A 39 11.70 16.99 -8.73
C ASN A 39 10.26 17.41 -9.03
N ALA A 40 9.58 16.72 -9.95
CA ALA A 40 8.17 16.98 -10.28
C ALA A 40 7.28 16.71 -9.06
N CYS A 41 7.43 15.54 -8.43
CA CYS A 41 6.71 15.19 -7.21
C CYS A 41 6.88 16.23 -6.10
N LEU A 42 8.11 16.70 -5.88
CA LEU A 42 8.41 17.71 -4.87
C LEU A 42 7.84 19.09 -5.23
N ALA A 43 7.86 19.48 -6.51
CA ALA A 43 7.30 20.74 -6.99
C ALA A 43 5.76 20.77 -6.85
N GLU A 44 5.12 19.63 -7.11
CA GLU A 44 3.69 19.41 -6.95
C GLU A 44 3.27 19.24 -5.47
N LYS A 45 4.23 19.10 -4.56
CA LYS A 45 4.01 18.85 -3.12
C LYS A 45 3.13 17.64 -2.87
N ARG A 46 3.33 16.56 -3.65
CA ARG A 46 2.57 15.30 -3.49
C ARG A 46 2.83 14.60 -2.15
N VAL A 47 3.94 14.93 -1.49
CA VAL A 47 4.30 14.43 -0.16
C VAL A 47 4.43 15.62 0.79
N ASN A 48 3.69 15.58 1.90
CA ASN A 48 3.82 16.55 2.98
C ASN A 48 4.71 15.96 4.10
N PRO A 49 5.86 16.58 4.41
CA PRO A 49 6.70 16.13 5.52
C PRO A 49 5.93 16.11 6.85
N SER A 50 6.22 15.10 7.67
CA SER A 50 5.60 14.89 8.98
C SER A 50 6.58 14.18 9.92
N GLU A 51 6.15 13.86 11.14
CA GLU A 51 6.92 13.00 12.05
C GLU A 51 7.14 11.57 11.50
N PHE A 52 6.26 11.12 10.59
CA PHE A 52 6.32 9.80 9.97
C PHE A 52 7.07 9.79 8.63
N ILE A 53 7.11 10.95 7.94
CA ILE A 53 7.70 11.14 6.62
C ILE A 53 8.68 12.31 6.72
N ALA A 54 9.93 12.01 7.04
CA ALA A 54 10.97 13.02 7.24
C ALA A 54 11.88 13.11 6.02
N LEU A 55 12.17 14.33 5.56
CA LEU A 55 13.24 14.55 4.59
C LEU A 55 14.58 14.08 5.17
N ALA A 56 15.39 13.43 4.33
CA ALA A 56 16.71 12.94 4.70
C ALA A 56 17.79 13.51 3.79
N PRO A 57 19.07 13.48 4.24
CA PRO A 57 20.20 13.87 3.40
C PRO A 57 20.28 13.02 2.13
N GLU A 58 20.88 13.59 1.08
CA GLU A 58 21.23 12.87 -0.14
C GLU A 58 21.97 11.57 0.17
N VAL A 59 21.61 10.51 -0.55
CA VAL A 59 22.30 9.23 -0.50
C VAL A 59 23.22 9.15 -1.71
N ASP A 60 24.52 9.33 -1.49
CA ASP A 60 25.57 9.14 -2.50
C ASP A 60 26.14 7.70 -2.40
N GLY A 61 25.51 6.78 -3.13
CA GLY A 61 25.85 5.36 -3.09
C GLY A 61 26.94 4.97 -4.11
N PRO A 62 27.40 3.70 -4.09
CA PRO A 62 28.37 3.22 -5.07
C PRO A 62 27.88 3.37 -6.52
N GLY A 63 28.76 3.88 -7.39
CA GLY A 63 28.46 4.03 -8.82
C GLY A 63 27.38 5.09 -9.06
N ILE A 64 26.22 4.68 -9.58
CA ILE A 64 25.09 5.59 -9.83
C ILE A 64 23.96 5.42 -8.81
N CYS A 65 24.09 4.53 -7.83
CA CYS A 65 23.06 4.35 -6.81
C CYS A 65 22.90 5.61 -5.97
N GLY A 66 21.67 5.93 -5.58
CA GLY A 66 21.45 7.09 -4.72
C GLY A 66 20.14 7.83 -4.96
N LEU A 67 19.86 8.74 -4.05
CA LEU A 67 18.66 9.58 -4.00
C LEU A 67 19.08 11.02 -3.71
N THR A 68 18.50 11.98 -4.42
CA THR A 68 18.89 13.39 -4.26
C THR A 68 18.17 14.00 -3.05
N ARG A 69 16.88 13.71 -2.89
CA ARG A 69 16.03 14.23 -1.81
C ARG A 69 15.14 13.12 -1.26
N PRO A 70 15.73 12.11 -0.60
CA PRO A 70 15.00 10.98 -0.06
C PRO A 70 14.14 11.36 1.14
N PHE A 71 13.16 10.51 1.43
CA PHE A 71 12.42 10.49 2.68
C PHE A 71 12.75 9.25 3.50
N LYS A 72 12.85 9.42 4.81
CA LYS A 72 12.74 8.35 5.80
C LYS A 72 11.27 8.23 6.17
N VAL A 73 10.70 7.05 5.96
CA VAL A 73 9.27 6.78 6.15
C VAL A 73 9.07 5.69 7.17
N THR A 74 8.36 6.00 8.26
CA THR A 74 7.98 5.03 9.30
C THR A 74 6.50 4.67 9.24
N ALA A 75 5.67 5.54 8.67
CA ALA A 75 4.25 5.30 8.43
C ALA A 75 3.73 6.13 7.26
N LEU A 76 2.64 5.68 6.67
CA LEU A 76 1.86 6.34 5.62
C LEU A 76 0.45 6.66 6.17
N GLN A 77 -0.38 7.33 5.36
CA GLN A 77 -1.75 7.70 5.72
C GLN A 77 -1.82 8.45 7.05
N ASN A 78 -0.92 9.42 7.20
CA ASN A 78 -0.77 10.24 8.41
C ASN A 78 -0.61 9.41 9.72
N GLY A 79 0.14 8.31 9.66
CA GLY A 79 0.42 7.46 10.82
C GLY A 79 -0.54 6.28 10.98
N ALA A 80 -1.59 6.19 10.18
CA ALA A 80 -2.57 5.10 10.27
C ALA A 80 -2.02 3.74 9.81
N VAL A 81 -1.02 3.74 8.92
CA VAL A 81 -0.38 2.51 8.42
C VAL A 81 1.12 2.57 8.65
N SER A 82 1.62 1.82 9.63
CA SER A 82 3.04 1.77 9.95
C SER A 82 3.83 0.85 8.99
N PHE A 83 5.14 1.04 8.95
CA PHE A 83 6.08 0.02 8.48
C PHE A 83 6.74 -0.68 9.67
N ASN A 84 7.06 -1.96 9.51
CA ASN A 84 7.85 -2.73 10.47
C ASN A 84 9.31 -2.23 10.63
N ALA A 85 9.78 -1.38 9.69
CA ALA A 85 11.07 -0.72 9.76
C ALA A 85 11.04 0.58 8.94
N THR A 86 11.94 1.53 9.24
CA THR A 86 12.05 2.78 8.48
C THR A 86 12.47 2.52 7.03
N ALA A 87 11.60 2.87 6.08
CA ALA A 87 11.91 2.81 4.65
C ALA A 87 12.66 4.07 4.21
N THR A 88 13.53 3.93 3.20
CA THR A 88 14.16 5.07 2.52
C THR A 88 13.69 5.08 1.08
N LEU A 89 12.92 6.10 0.71
CA LEU A 89 12.17 6.16 -0.54
C LEU A 89 12.31 7.54 -1.20
N ASP A 90 12.17 7.62 -2.51
CA ASP A 90 12.03 8.91 -3.21
C ASP A 90 10.60 9.46 -3.10
N CYS A 91 10.42 10.75 -3.40
CA CYS A 91 9.12 11.43 -3.31
C CYS A 91 8.00 10.69 -4.06
N SER A 92 8.28 10.26 -5.30
CA SER A 92 7.28 9.68 -6.20
C SER A 92 6.78 8.35 -5.63
N MET A 93 7.70 7.54 -5.12
CA MET A 93 7.35 6.26 -4.50
C MET A 93 6.54 6.45 -3.21
N VAL A 94 6.87 7.44 -2.37
CA VAL A 94 6.07 7.75 -1.17
C VAL A 94 4.65 8.18 -1.55
N ALA A 95 4.52 9.09 -2.51
CA ALA A 95 3.21 9.57 -2.97
C ALA A 95 2.36 8.44 -3.56
N GLU A 96 2.97 7.55 -4.34
CA GLU A 96 2.24 6.45 -4.98
C GLU A 96 1.82 5.37 -3.99
N LEU A 97 2.66 5.05 -2.99
CA LEU A 97 2.28 4.12 -1.93
C LEU A 97 1.10 4.64 -1.09
N ASP A 98 1.06 5.93 -0.81
CA ASP A 98 -0.03 6.56 -0.05
C ASP A 98 -1.35 6.48 -0.83
N ALA A 99 -1.31 6.79 -2.13
CA ALA A 99 -2.46 6.64 -3.04
C ALA A 99 -2.91 5.17 -3.16
N TRP A 100 -1.97 4.25 -3.39
CA TRP A 100 -2.27 2.81 -3.46
C TRP A 100 -2.90 2.27 -2.18
N LEU A 101 -2.46 2.73 -1.01
CA LEU A 101 -3.11 2.39 0.26
C LEU A 101 -4.57 2.87 0.29
N ALA A 102 -4.81 4.12 -0.14
CA ALA A 102 -6.14 4.73 -0.13
C ALA A 102 -7.10 4.03 -1.10
N ASP A 103 -6.64 3.76 -2.31
CA ASP A 103 -7.48 3.39 -3.44
C ASP A 103 -7.63 1.86 -3.58
N THR A 104 -6.62 1.10 -3.12
CA THR A 104 -6.58 -0.36 -3.29
C THR A 104 -6.61 -1.09 -1.95
N VAL A 105 -5.61 -0.89 -1.10
CA VAL A 105 -5.37 -1.78 0.05
C VAL A 105 -6.44 -1.63 1.12
N GLN A 106 -6.78 -0.40 1.52
CA GLN A 106 -7.78 -0.17 2.56
C GLN A 106 -9.18 -0.60 2.10
N PRO A 107 -9.67 -0.24 0.89
CA PRO A 107 -10.95 -0.73 0.40
C PRO A 107 -11.01 -2.26 0.31
N ALA A 108 -9.93 -2.92 -0.14
CA ALA A 108 -9.88 -4.38 -0.20
C ALA A 108 -9.95 -5.01 1.20
N ALA A 109 -9.20 -4.48 2.18
CA ALA A 109 -9.22 -4.98 3.55
C ALA A 109 -10.60 -4.79 4.19
N GLN A 110 -11.21 -3.61 4.00
CA GLN A 110 -12.55 -3.33 4.49
C GLN A 110 -13.60 -4.24 3.84
N ALA A 111 -13.53 -4.47 2.53
CA ALA A 111 -14.49 -5.33 1.82
C ALA A 111 -14.37 -6.80 2.21
N ARG A 112 -13.15 -7.30 2.46
CA ARG A 112 -12.88 -8.71 2.73
C ARG A 112 -13.02 -9.08 4.19
N PHE A 113 -12.67 -8.17 5.10
CA PHE A 113 -12.56 -8.46 6.53
C PHE A 113 -13.36 -7.51 7.42
N GLY A 114 -13.86 -6.39 6.88
CA GLY A 114 -14.43 -5.32 7.69
C GLY A 114 -13.39 -4.65 8.59
N GLN A 115 -12.11 -4.76 8.25
CA GLN A 115 -10.97 -4.26 9.03
C GLN A 115 -10.06 -3.40 8.16
N GLN A 116 -9.42 -2.41 8.77
CA GLN A 116 -8.36 -1.64 8.14
C GLN A 116 -7.02 -2.38 8.25
N VAL A 117 -6.15 -2.15 7.27
CA VAL A 117 -4.71 -2.46 7.42
C VAL A 117 -4.09 -1.36 8.29
N VAL A 118 -3.29 -1.76 9.28
CA VAL A 118 -2.59 -0.85 10.19
C VAL A 118 -1.06 -0.95 10.08
N GLN A 119 -0.55 -1.98 9.41
CA GLN A 119 0.88 -2.12 9.14
C GLN A 119 1.14 -2.82 7.81
N ILE A 120 2.18 -2.36 7.10
CA ILE A 120 2.82 -3.08 6.01
C ILE A 120 4.12 -3.71 6.52
N ASN A 121 4.27 -5.01 6.30
CA ASN A 121 5.53 -5.71 6.55
C ASN A 121 6.43 -5.57 5.32
N SER A 122 7.27 -4.54 5.32
CA SER A 122 8.29 -4.31 4.29
C SER A 122 9.48 -5.26 4.47
N MET A 123 9.97 -5.77 3.34
CA MET A 123 11.16 -6.62 3.25
C MET A 123 12.36 -5.91 2.61
N GLY A 124 12.16 -4.70 2.07
CA GLY A 124 13.23 -3.93 1.43
C GLY A 124 12.74 -2.62 0.82
N SER A 125 13.51 -1.56 1.01
CA SER A 125 13.34 -0.25 0.36
C SER A 125 14.62 0.15 -0.36
N TYR A 126 15.41 1.10 0.12
CA TYR A 126 16.70 1.42 -0.50
C TYR A 126 17.74 0.30 -0.32
N ALA A 127 18.30 -0.18 -1.43
CA ALA A 127 19.46 -1.06 -1.46
C ALA A 127 20.20 -0.94 -2.80
N CYS A 128 21.47 -0.53 -2.78
CA CYS A 128 22.30 -0.47 -3.99
C CYS A 128 22.72 -1.88 -4.43
N ARG A 129 21.96 -2.46 -5.36
CA ARG A 129 22.18 -3.82 -5.87
C ARG A 129 21.63 -4.01 -7.28
N GLY A 130 22.20 -4.98 -8.00
CA GLY A 130 21.62 -5.49 -9.24
C GLY A 130 20.25 -6.14 -9.01
N MET A 131 19.43 -6.19 -10.07
CA MET A 131 18.17 -6.94 -10.06
C MET A 131 18.40 -8.38 -9.60
N ASN A 132 17.49 -8.90 -8.78
CA ASN A 132 17.59 -10.23 -8.16
C ASN A 132 18.90 -10.47 -7.39
N ASN A 133 19.58 -9.40 -6.95
CA ASN A 133 20.89 -9.42 -6.29
C ASN A 133 22.02 -10.04 -7.15
N GLN A 134 21.91 -9.94 -8.49
CA GLN A 134 22.89 -10.51 -9.41
C GLN A 134 23.99 -9.49 -9.75
N ARG A 135 25.26 -9.90 -9.63
CA ARG A 135 26.46 -9.03 -9.64
C ARG A 135 26.69 -8.23 -10.95
N TRP A 136 25.96 -8.51 -12.02
CA TRP A 136 26.13 -7.83 -13.32
C TRP A 136 24.80 -7.53 -14.02
N ALA A 137 23.70 -7.71 -13.30
CA ALA A 137 22.40 -7.31 -13.81
C ALA A 137 22.29 -5.78 -13.82
N GLN A 138 21.33 -5.28 -14.61
CA GLN A 138 20.87 -3.91 -14.46
C GLN A 138 20.54 -3.62 -12.99
N LEU A 139 20.80 -2.38 -12.54
CA LEU A 139 20.46 -1.98 -11.17
C LEU A 139 18.95 -2.04 -10.96
N SER A 140 18.57 -2.55 -9.79
CA SER A 140 17.17 -2.54 -9.34
C SER A 140 16.73 -1.12 -9.01
N GLU A 141 15.42 -0.87 -9.11
CA GLU A 141 14.79 0.36 -8.64
C GLU A 141 14.98 0.62 -7.14
N HIS A 142 15.24 -0.42 -6.34
CA HIS A 142 15.71 -0.27 -4.95
C HIS A 142 17.00 0.55 -4.83
N SER A 143 17.86 0.56 -5.85
CA SER A 143 19.10 1.35 -5.87
C SER A 143 18.85 2.86 -5.95
N PHE A 144 17.60 3.26 -6.16
CA PHE A 144 17.17 4.64 -6.33
C PHE A 144 16.00 4.99 -5.39
N GLY A 145 15.69 4.10 -4.42
CA GLY A 145 14.55 4.23 -3.49
C GLY A 145 13.18 4.33 -4.17
N ASN A 146 13.10 3.85 -5.42
CA ASN A 146 11.93 3.90 -6.29
C ASN A 146 11.20 2.54 -6.33
N ALA A 147 11.35 1.74 -5.27
CA ALA A 147 10.77 0.40 -5.14
C ALA A 147 10.57 -0.02 -3.68
N LEU A 148 9.64 -0.93 -3.46
CA LEU A 148 9.34 -1.55 -2.17
C LEU A 148 9.04 -3.04 -2.34
N ASP A 149 9.62 -3.87 -1.46
CA ASP A 149 9.26 -5.28 -1.32
C ASP A 149 8.30 -5.44 -0.13
N ILE A 150 7.12 -6.01 -0.38
CA ILE A 150 6.03 -6.18 0.60
C ILE A 150 5.84 -7.65 0.93
N GLY A 151 6.16 -8.04 2.16
CA GLY A 151 6.03 -9.41 2.66
C GLY A 151 4.68 -9.72 3.31
N GLY A 152 3.87 -8.72 3.64
CA GLY A 152 2.59 -8.92 4.32
C GLY A 152 1.96 -7.65 4.86
N PHE A 153 0.83 -7.84 5.53
CA PHE A 153 0.02 -6.80 6.17
C PHE A 153 -0.41 -7.24 7.57
N VAL A 154 -0.67 -6.28 8.44
CA VAL A 154 -1.35 -6.51 9.72
C VAL A 154 -2.64 -5.70 9.73
N LEU A 155 -3.75 -6.35 10.10
CA LEU A 155 -5.05 -5.72 10.23
C LEU A 155 -5.27 -5.15 11.62
N ALA A 156 -6.24 -4.25 11.76
CA ALA A 156 -6.60 -3.60 13.03
C ALA A 156 -7.05 -4.59 14.12
N ASP A 157 -7.57 -5.76 13.76
CA ASP A 157 -7.92 -6.85 14.68
C ASP A 157 -6.70 -7.68 15.14
N GLY A 158 -5.50 -7.33 14.70
CA GLY A 158 -4.25 -8.03 14.99
C GLY A 158 -3.95 -9.20 14.06
N ARG A 159 -4.80 -9.49 13.06
CA ARG A 159 -4.54 -10.54 12.08
C ARG A 159 -3.34 -10.20 11.20
N GLU A 160 -2.39 -11.12 11.15
CA GLU A 160 -1.25 -11.03 10.24
C GLU A 160 -1.50 -11.81 8.96
N ILE A 161 -1.38 -11.13 7.81
CA ILE A 161 -1.43 -11.71 6.48
C ILE A 161 -0.01 -11.71 5.90
N ALA A 162 0.56 -12.89 5.69
CA ALA A 162 1.93 -13.05 5.21
C ALA A 162 1.93 -13.65 3.79
N LEU A 163 2.53 -12.96 2.82
CA LEU A 163 2.56 -13.39 1.41
C LEU A 163 3.15 -14.79 1.24
N MET A 164 4.23 -15.10 1.95
CA MET A 164 4.89 -16.41 1.88
C MET A 164 3.96 -17.58 2.24
N ARG A 165 3.02 -17.35 3.16
CA ARG A 165 2.09 -18.38 3.68
C ARG A 165 0.76 -18.32 2.95
N ASP A 166 0.16 -17.14 2.95
CA ASP A 166 -1.26 -16.98 2.69
C ASP A 166 -1.59 -16.86 1.21
N TRP A 167 -0.62 -16.52 0.36
CA TRP A 167 -0.83 -16.45 -1.08
C TRP A 167 -1.36 -17.77 -1.67
N TRP A 168 -0.84 -18.90 -1.21
CA TRP A 168 -1.25 -20.23 -1.67
C TRP A 168 -2.11 -20.99 -0.66
N ARG A 169 -1.93 -20.74 0.65
CA ARG A 169 -2.52 -21.54 1.73
C ARG A 169 -3.45 -20.76 2.65
N GLY A 170 -3.66 -19.47 2.38
CA GLY A 170 -4.62 -18.67 3.13
C GLY A 170 -6.03 -19.18 2.90
N ASP A 171 -6.94 -18.82 3.80
CA ASP A 171 -8.38 -19.01 3.55
C ASP A 171 -8.82 -18.22 2.31
N GLU A 172 -10.03 -18.50 1.86
CA GLU A 172 -10.60 -17.91 0.64
C GLU A 172 -10.57 -16.38 0.63
N GLN A 173 -10.91 -15.73 1.75
CA GLN A 173 -10.94 -14.27 1.84
C GLN A 173 -9.53 -13.67 1.92
N THR A 174 -8.62 -14.33 2.64
CA THR A 174 -7.21 -13.91 2.68
C THR A 174 -6.56 -13.99 1.31
N ARG A 175 -6.80 -15.07 0.56
CA ARG A 175 -6.28 -15.19 -0.81
C ARG A 175 -6.92 -14.17 -1.75
N ALA A 176 -8.23 -13.95 -1.64
CA ALA A 176 -8.93 -12.96 -2.46
C ALA A 176 -8.42 -11.54 -2.18
N PHE A 177 -8.21 -11.16 -0.91
CA PHE A 177 -7.57 -9.91 -0.54
C PHE A 177 -6.19 -9.73 -1.18
N LEU A 178 -5.33 -10.74 -1.13
CA LEU A 178 -4.00 -10.66 -1.75
C LEU A 178 -4.06 -10.53 -3.28
N MET A 179 -5.04 -11.16 -3.93
CA MET A 179 -5.28 -10.99 -5.36
C MET A 179 -5.82 -9.59 -5.70
N ASP A 180 -6.74 -9.04 -4.89
CA ASP A 180 -7.25 -7.67 -5.05
C ASP A 180 -6.11 -6.65 -4.93
N VAL A 181 -5.26 -6.83 -3.92
CA VAL A 181 -4.05 -6.01 -3.71
C VAL A 181 -3.09 -6.13 -4.89
N HIS A 182 -2.80 -7.35 -5.36
CA HIS A 182 -1.93 -7.57 -6.53
C HIS A 182 -2.49 -6.87 -7.79
N ARG A 183 -3.78 -7.09 -8.08
CA ARG A 183 -4.47 -6.49 -9.22
C ARG A 183 -4.46 -4.98 -9.15
N GLY A 184 -4.83 -4.39 -8.02
CA GLY A 184 -4.84 -2.94 -7.84
C GLY A 184 -3.44 -2.34 -7.92
N SER A 185 -2.42 -3.04 -7.39
CA SER A 185 -1.01 -2.62 -7.53
C SER A 185 -0.62 -2.41 -8.99
N CYS A 186 -1.11 -3.25 -9.91
CA CYS A 186 -0.80 -3.11 -11.33
C CYS A 186 -1.39 -1.85 -12.01
N GLY A 187 -2.33 -1.17 -11.35
CA GLY A 187 -2.85 0.14 -11.76
C GLY A 187 -2.03 1.33 -11.24
N HIS A 188 -1.27 1.14 -10.16
CA HIS A 188 -0.48 2.19 -9.50
C HIS A 188 1.00 2.17 -9.92
N PHE A 189 1.57 0.98 -10.08
CA PHE A 189 3.00 0.79 -10.27
C PHE A 189 3.33 0.36 -11.71
N SER A 190 4.50 0.78 -12.20
CA SER A 190 4.94 0.40 -13.55
C SER A 190 5.53 -1.01 -13.59
N THR A 191 5.95 -1.56 -12.45
CA THR A 191 6.33 -2.96 -12.31
C THR A 191 5.73 -3.54 -11.02
N VAL A 192 5.05 -4.67 -11.16
CA VAL A 192 4.52 -5.48 -10.06
C VAL A 192 4.92 -6.93 -10.30
N LEU A 193 5.70 -7.49 -9.37
CA LEU A 193 6.14 -8.88 -9.40
C LEU A 193 5.74 -9.56 -8.09
N SER A 194 4.71 -10.42 -8.16
CA SER A 194 4.15 -11.13 -7.02
C SER A 194 4.50 -12.62 -7.05
N PRO A 195 4.14 -13.41 -6.01
CA PRO A 195 4.37 -14.86 -6.04
C PRO A 195 3.77 -15.52 -7.28
N GLY A 196 4.58 -16.36 -7.93
CA GLY A 196 4.28 -16.94 -9.24
C GLY A 196 4.85 -16.18 -10.44
N SER A 197 5.40 -14.98 -10.26
CA SER A 197 6.08 -14.24 -11.35
C SER A 197 7.45 -14.85 -11.73
N ASN A 198 8.26 -15.20 -10.73
CA ASN A 198 9.50 -15.97 -10.85
C ASN A 198 9.99 -16.41 -9.44
N ALA A 199 11.10 -17.16 -9.39
CA ALA A 199 11.66 -17.71 -8.15
C ALA A 199 12.16 -16.66 -7.14
N PHE A 200 12.45 -15.43 -7.53
CA PHE A 200 12.94 -14.38 -6.61
C PHE A 200 11.80 -13.68 -5.87
N HIS A 201 10.57 -13.77 -6.36
CA HIS A 201 9.40 -13.05 -5.83
C HIS A 201 8.37 -14.02 -5.21
N TYR A 202 8.82 -15.19 -4.74
CA TYR A 202 7.92 -16.24 -4.25
C TYR A 202 7.27 -15.91 -2.89
N ASN A 203 7.83 -14.95 -2.15
CA ASN A 203 7.43 -14.63 -0.77
C ASN A 203 7.04 -13.17 -0.54
N HIS A 204 7.03 -12.34 -1.58
CA HIS A 204 6.69 -10.92 -1.48
C HIS A 204 6.10 -10.40 -2.79
N ILE A 205 5.45 -9.23 -2.70
CA ILE A 205 5.10 -8.41 -3.85
C ILE A 205 6.18 -7.33 -3.98
N HIS A 206 6.87 -7.30 -5.12
CA HIS A 206 7.75 -6.20 -5.48
C HIS A 206 6.97 -5.18 -6.31
N VAL A 207 7.05 -3.90 -5.92
CA VAL A 207 6.47 -2.77 -6.64
C VAL A 207 7.53 -1.72 -6.95
N ASP A 208 7.52 -1.19 -8.17
CA ASP A 208 8.40 -0.08 -8.58
C ASP A 208 7.78 0.87 -9.61
N LEU A 209 8.41 2.04 -9.77
CA LEU A 209 8.05 3.05 -10.78
C LEU A 209 9.14 3.18 -11.86
N ALA A 210 9.74 2.07 -12.28
CA ALA A 210 10.70 2.06 -13.38
C ALA A 210 10.13 2.70 -14.65
N SER A 211 10.95 3.47 -15.36
CA SER A 211 10.62 3.92 -16.72
C SER A 211 10.95 2.83 -17.74
N HIS A 212 9.92 2.28 -18.39
CA HIS A 212 10.05 1.27 -19.46
C HIS A 212 10.15 1.89 -20.87
N GLY A 213 10.70 3.11 -20.94
CA GLY A 213 10.89 3.86 -22.19
C GLY A 213 9.58 4.33 -22.85
N ARG A 214 9.64 4.62 -24.15
CA ARG A 214 8.54 5.28 -24.89
C ARG A 214 7.24 4.48 -24.95
N SER A 215 7.29 3.16 -24.77
CA SER A 215 6.11 2.32 -24.80
C SER A 215 5.20 2.54 -23.58
N GLY A 216 5.76 3.05 -22.47
CA GLY A 216 5.04 3.20 -21.21
C GLY A 216 4.48 1.89 -20.66
N ARG A 217 4.90 0.73 -21.19
CA ARG A 217 4.31 -0.56 -20.86
C ARG A 217 4.59 -0.89 -19.39
N SER A 218 3.54 -1.13 -18.61
CA SER A 218 3.67 -1.67 -17.26
C SER A 218 3.93 -3.18 -17.29
N ILE A 219 4.66 -3.67 -16.30
CA ILE A 219 4.91 -5.08 -16.06
C ILE A 219 4.01 -5.48 -14.88
N CYS A 220 3.04 -6.36 -15.13
CA CYS A 220 2.20 -6.92 -14.08
C CYS A 220 2.30 -8.45 -14.16
N LYS A 221 2.97 -9.07 -13.19
CA LYS A 221 3.19 -10.53 -13.17
C LYS A 221 2.97 -11.13 -11.77
N PRO A 222 2.33 -12.31 -11.66
CA PRO A 222 1.60 -13.00 -12.72
C PRO A 222 0.40 -12.17 -13.21
N GLU A 223 -0.22 -12.58 -14.32
CA GLU A 223 -1.44 -11.92 -14.80
C GLU A 223 -2.51 -11.95 -13.69
N PRO A 224 -3.18 -10.82 -13.38
CA PRO A 224 -4.16 -10.77 -12.32
C PRO A 224 -5.31 -11.75 -12.56
N GLN A 225 -5.55 -12.62 -11.59
CA GLN A 225 -6.65 -13.57 -11.64
C GLN A 225 -7.95 -12.91 -11.17
N GLU A 226 -9.10 -13.42 -11.61
CA GLU A 226 -10.37 -13.09 -11.00
C GLU A 226 -10.51 -13.73 -9.63
N THR A 227 -11.09 -12.96 -8.71
CA THR A 227 -11.39 -13.39 -7.35
C THR A 227 -12.88 -13.53 -7.18
N LEU A 228 -13.28 -14.33 -6.20
CA LEU A 228 -14.65 -14.34 -5.71
C LEU A 228 -15.07 -12.95 -5.24
N PRO A 229 -16.37 -12.61 -5.33
CA PRO A 229 -16.88 -11.34 -4.82
C PRO A 229 -16.63 -11.23 -3.30
N PRO A 230 -16.45 -10.00 -2.78
CA PRO A 230 -16.37 -9.78 -1.34
C PRO A 230 -17.60 -10.32 -0.60
N PRO A 231 -17.44 -10.77 0.66
CA PRO A 231 -18.56 -11.23 1.47
C PRO A 231 -19.53 -10.08 1.73
N ASP A 232 -20.79 -10.44 1.90
CA ASP A 232 -21.80 -9.46 2.30
C ASP A 232 -21.67 -9.19 3.80
N LEU A 233 -20.98 -8.09 4.14
CA LEU A 233 -20.78 -7.69 5.53
C LEU A 233 -22.06 -7.13 6.18
N SER A 234 -23.14 -6.94 5.42
CA SER A 234 -24.44 -6.55 5.97
C SER A 234 -25.24 -7.79 6.40
N PRO A 235 -25.56 -7.96 7.70
CA PRO A 235 -26.34 -9.10 8.16
C PRO A 235 -27.70 -9.24 7.46
N LEU A 236 -28.32 -8.10 7.12
CA LEU A 236 -29.64 -8.04 6.48
C LEU A 236 -29.63 -8.40 5.00
N ILE A 237 -28.51 -8.21 4.31
CA ILE A 237 -28.38 -8.57 2.89
C ILE A 237 -27.84 -9.99 2.77
N ALA A 238 -26.93 -10.40 3.67
CA ALA A 238 -26.49 -11.78 3.83
C ALA A 238 -27.68 -12.72 4.09
N GLN A 239 -28.60 -12.38 5.02
CA GLN A 239 -29.81 -13.17 5.28
C GLN A 239 -30.75 -13.24 4.07
N ARG A 240 -30.84 -12.17 3.27
CA ARG A 240 -31.69 -12.16 2.07
C ARG A 240 -31.14 -13.00 0.92
N ARG A 241 -29.83 -13.24 0.90
CA ARG A 241 -29.13 -14.01 -0.15
C ARG A 241 -28.82 -15.45 0.25
N ALA A 242 -29.05 -15.82 1.52
CA ALA A 242 -28.91 -17.19 1.96
C ALA A 242 -29.86 -18.09 1.15
N PRO A 243 -29.37 -19.25 0.64
CA PRO A 243 -30.25 -20.26 0.06
C PRO A 243 -31.35 -20.61 1.07
N PRO A 244 -32.60 -20.85 0.63
CA PRO A 244 -33.63 -21.36 1.54
C PRO A 244 -33.10 -22.63 2.20
N PRO A 245 -33.41 -22.86 3.50
CA PRO A 245 -33.04 -24.09 4.16
C PRO A 245 -33.52 -25.27 3.32
N ALA A 246 -32.65 -26.27 3.16
CA ALA A 246 -33.03 -27.50 2.48
C ALA A 246 -34.34 -28.00 3.09
N GLN A 247 -35.36 -28.17 2.25
CA GLN A 247 -36.57 -28.83 2.70
C GLN A 247 -36.19 -30.29 2.90
N ASP A 248 -36.12 -30.70 4.16
CA ASP A 248 -36.09 -32.10 4.51
C ASP A 248 -37.42 -32.68 3.99
N ASP A 249 -37.35 -33.48 2.94
CA ASP A 249 -38.48 -34.19 2.34
C ASP A 249 -38.89 -35.34 3.29
N ASP A 250 -39.43 -34.98 4.46
CA ASP A 250 -40.21 -35.89 5.28
C ASP A 250 -41.54 -36.14 4.56
N THR A 251 -41.49 -37.11 3.66
CA THR A 251 -42.66 -37.68 2.99
C THR A 251 -43.46 -38.50 4.01
N ASP A 252 -44.26 -37.80 4.83
CA ASP A 252 -45.32 -38.41 5.62
C ASP A 252 -46.47 -38.82 4.70
N ASN A 253 -46.36 -40.02 4.13
CA ASN A 253 -47.48 -40.69 3.48
C ASN A 253 -48.28 -41.47 4.53
N ASP A 254 -49.18 -40.78 5.23
CA ASP A 254 -50.33 -41.44 5.85
C ASP A 254 -51.62 -40.97 5.18
N THR A 255 -52.04 -41.75 4.19
CA THR A 255 -53.34 -41.63 3.54
C THR A 255 -54.36 -42.49 4.30
N THR A 256 -54.73 -42.15 5.54
CA THR A 256 -55.93 -42.72 6.16
C THR A 256 -56.45 -41.92 7.36
N GLY A 257 -57.47 -41.07 7.17
CA GLY A 257 -58.27 -40.57 8.30
C GLY A 257 -59.13 -39.35 8.00
N LYS A 258 -60.44 -39.48 8.21
CA LYS A 258 -61.47 -38.42 8.12
C LYS A 258 -61.07 -37.10 8.80
N PRO A 259 -61.56 -35.94 8.33
CA PRO A 259 -61.42 -34.69 9.07
C PRO A 259 -62.34 -34.71 10.30
N PRO A 260 -61.89 -34.26 11.49
CA PRO A 260 -62.82 -34.01 12.58
C PRO A 260 -63.53 -32.68 12.33
N LEU A 261 -64.82 -32.79 12.05
CA LEU A 261 -65.79 -31.74 12.29
C LEU A 261 -65.97 -31.55 13.80
N ALA A 262 -66.05 -30.27 14.19
CA ALA A 262 -66.48 -29.71 15.47
C ALA A 262 -65.47 -29.67 16.62
N ALA A 263 -65.05 -28.44 16.97
CA ALA A 263 -65.11 -27.99 18.36
C ALA A 263 -64.99 -26.44 18.46
N PHE A 264 -66.10 -25.84 18.90
CA PHE A 264 -66.22 -24.61 19.69
C PHE A 264 -66.15 -23.22 19.02
N GLU A 265 -67.36 -22.68 18.85
CA GLU A 265 -67.72 -21.29 19.16
C GLU A 265 -67.19 -20.86 20.55
N GLY A 266 -66.79 -19.59 20.63
CA GLY A 266 -66.47 -18.85 21.85
C GLY A 266 -65.64 -17.62 21.46
N GLY A 267 -66.24 -16.43 21.35
CA GLY A 267 -66.44 -15.57 22.51
C GLY A 267 -65.25 -14.60 22.57
N GLY A 268 -65.47 -13.36 22.13
CA GLY A 268 -64.39 -12.41 21.89
C GLY A 268 -63.68 -11.92 23.15
N GLU A 269 -62.40 -11.60 23.00
CA GLU A 269 -61.68 -10.64 23.85
C GLU A 269 -60.63 -9.88 23.01
N GLY A 270 -60.75 -8.55 23.00
CA GLY A 270 -59.66 -7.57 22.95
C GLY A 270 -58.59 -7.65 21.86
N PHE A 271 -58.77 -6.88 20.77
CA PHE A 271 -57.63 -6.26 20.10
C PHE A 271 -57.05 -5.17 21.02
N GLY A 272 -55.98 -5.47 21.75
CA GLY A 272 -55.15 -4.46 22.40
C GLY A 272 -54.43 -3.58 21.38
N PRO A 273 -54.15 -2.30 21.68
CA PRO A 273 -53.50 -1.42 20.72
C PRO A 273 -52.07 -1.89 20.45
N VAL A 274 -51.74 -1.97 19.16
CA VAL A 274 -50.38 -2.20 18.67
C VAL A 274 -49.53 -1.00 19.09
N ALA A 275 -48.53 -1.21 19.94
CA ALA A 275 -47.56 -0.20 20.31
C ALA A 275 -46.79 0.22 19.04
N GLY A 276 -46.74 1.53 18.79
CA GLY A 276 -45.95 2.12 17.70
C GLY A 276 -44.44 1.89 17.90
N PRO A 277 -43.64 2.05 16.84
CA PRO A 277 -42.20 1.81 16.89
C PRO A 277 -41.54 2.75 17.91
N GLU A 278 -40.81 2.17 18.85
CA GLU A 278 -39.96 2.91 19.79
C GLU A 278 -39.01 3.82 19.01
N ALA A 279 -39.01 5.10 19.39
CA ALA A 279 -38.10 6.09 18.84
C ALA A 279 -36.65 5.64 19.10
N TYR A 280 -35.86 5.61 18.03
CA TYR A 280 -34.44 5.29 18.03
C TYR A 280 -33.72 6.14 19.08
N ALA A 281 -33.26 5.52 20.16
CA ALA A 281 -32.42 6.19 21.15
C ALA A 281 -31.07 6.54 20.49
N PRO A 282 -30.55 7.77 20.65
CA PRO A 282 -29.23 8.12 20.13
C PRO A 282 -28.15 7.26 20.80
N PRO A 283 -27.07 6.92 20.07
CA PRO A 283 -25.98 6.10 20.62
C PRO A 283 -25.33 6.78 21.82
N PRO A 284 -24.80 5.99 22.78
CA PRO A 284 -24.11 6.54 23.95
C PRO A 284 -22.87 7.35 23.51
N PRO A 285 -22.49 8.39 24.28
CA PRO A 285 -21.29 9.16 23.99
C PRO A 285 -20.04 8.28 24.04
N PRO A 286 -19.00 8.61 23.26
CA PRO A 286 -17.75 7.86 23.27
C PRO A 286 -17.11 7.88 24.67
N PRO A 287 -16.35 6.83 25.03
CA PRO A 287 -15.64 6.79 26.30
C PRO A 287 -14.63 7.94 26.40
N PRO A 288 -14.34 8.43 27.62
CA PRO A 288 -13.37 9.50 27.83
C PRO A 288 -11.98 9.07 27.33
N LEU A 289 -11.28 10.00 26.70
CA LEU A 289 -9.92 9.79 26.22
C LEU A 289 -8.99 9.40 27.39
N PRO A 290 -8.01 8.51 27.16
CA PRO A 290 -7.01 8.20 28.17
C PRO A 290 -6.21 9.46 28.53
N PRO A 291 -5.78 9.62 29.80
CA PRO A 291 -5.02 10.77 30.24
C PRO A 291 -3.69 10.87 29.47
N ARG A 292 -3.34 12.09 29.06
CA ARG A 292 -2.07 12.37 28.40
C ARG A 292 -0.90 12.04 29.35
N ARG A 293 0.14 11.43 28.78
CA ARG A 293 1.40 11.15 29.44
C ARG A 293 2.52 11.88 28.72
N ASP A 294 3.46 12.42 29.49
CA ASP A 294 4.67 13.04 28.96
C ASP A 294 5.65 11.98 28.42
N GLU A 295 6.74 12.41 27.76
CA GLU A 295 7.79 11.53 27.17
C GLU A 295 8.45 10.56 28.16
N ILE A 296 8.20 10.72 29.46
CA ILE A 296 8.68 9.86 30.56
C ILE A 296 7.57 9.05 31.26
N GLY A 297 6.35 9.04 30.74
CA GLY A 297 5.25 8.16 31.19
C GLY A 297 4.50 8.60 32.46
N GLN A 298 4.69 9.85 32.91
CA GLN A 298 3.93 10.42 34.04
C GLN A 298 2.60 11.04 33.58
N PHE A 299 1.56 10.94 34.41
CA PHE A 299 0.24 11.53 34.15
C PHE A 299 0.30 13.05 34.27
N ILE A 300 -0.19 13.76 33.25
CA ILE A 300 -0.29 15.22 33.29
C ILE A 300 -1.57 15.61 34.03
N GLU A 301 -1.44 16.31 35.16
CA GLU A 301 -2.57 16.87 35.90
C GLU A 301 -2.93 18.23 35.29
N GLU A 302 -4.14 18.34 34.72
CA GLU A 302 -4.61 19.54 34.03
C GLU A 302 -5.12 20.58 35.06
N THR A 303 -4.20 21.31 35.69
CA THR A 303 -4.58 22.47 36.52
C THR A 303 -5.00 23.64 35.65
N GLU A 304 -6.22 24.11 35.87
CA GLU A 304 -6.84 25.29 35.24
C GLU A 304 -5.88 26.47 35.10
N GLN A 305 -5.66 26.91 33.86
CA GLN A 305 -5.19 28.27 33.58
C GLN A 305 -6.18 28.96 32.64
N THR A 306 -7.30 29.35 33.24
CA THR A 306 -8.11 30.44 32.71
C THR A 306 -7.44 31.78 33.05
N SER A 307 -7.55 32.73 32.13
CA SER A 307 -7.30 34.18 32.31
C SER A 307 -5.85 34.69 32.17
N SER A 308 -5.53 35.27 31.01
CA SER A 308 -5.42 36.73 30.91
C SER A 308 -5.17 37.20 29.46
N ILE A 309 -6.26 37.52 28.76
CA ILE A 309 -6.23 38.54 27.70
C ILE A 309 -6.16 39.89 28.41
N SER A 310 -5.02 40.58 28.34
CA SER A 310 -5.02 42.05 28.44
C SER A 310 -3.73 42.69 27.90
N ARG A 311 -3.93 43.45 26.81
CA ARG A 311 -3.37 44.78 26.49
C ARG A 311 -2.00 45.16 27.11
N ARG A 312 -1.05 45.49 26.21
CA ARG A 312 -0.20 46.72 26.19
C ARG A 312 0.46 46.82 24.81
N LYS A 313 0.01 47.67 23.89
CA LYS A 313 0.41 49.08 23.64
C LYS A 313 1.92 49.34 23.53
N ARG A 314 2.32 49.75 22.32
CA ARG A 314 3.37 50.73 21.91
C ARG A 314 4.76 50.61 22.55
N LEU A 315 5.75 50.26 21.72
CA LEU A 315 6.76 51.17 21.18
C LEU A 315 7.28 50.58 19.86
#